data_AF-A0A355H9K1-F1
#
_entry.id   AF-A0A355H9K1-F1
#
_cell.length_a   1.000
_cell.length_b   1.000
_cell.length_c   1.000
_cell.angle_alpha   90.00
_cell.angle_beta   90.00
_cell.angle_gamma   90.00
#
_symmetry.space_group_name_H-M   'P 1'
#
loop_
_entity.id
_entity.type
_entity.pdbx_description
1 polymer ?
#
loop_
_entity_poly.entity_id
_entity_poly.type
_entity_poly.pdbx_seq_one_letter_code
_entity_poly.pdbx_strand_id
1 'polypeptide(L)' 'NNLPYIGALGSSRTHAKRCARLEEAGFDAASIAQIKGPAGADIGAQTAAEIALSMIAEVVAAKHGKLK' A
#
# COMPACT_ATOMS: atom_id res chain seq x y z
N ASN A 1 -13.17 -5.41 12.38
CA ASN A 1 -12.49 -6.15 11.28
C ASN A 1 -11.02 -5.79 11.28
N ASN A 2 -10.17 -6.67 11.82
CA ASN A 2 -8.73 -6.46 11.81
C ASN A 2 -8.21 -6.89 10.43
N LEU A 3 -8.16 -5.97 9.46
CA LEU A 3 -7.53 -6.26 8.18
C LEU A 3 -6.02 -6.29 8.41
N PRO A 4 -5.31 -7.40 8.14
CA PRO A 4 -3.89 -7.53 8.45
C PRO A 4 -3.00 -6.62 7.59
N TYR A 5 -3.51 -6.10 6.47
CA TYR A 5 -2.77 -5.25 5.54
C TYR A 5 -3.70 -4.52 4.56
N ILE A 6 -3.45 -3.23 4.29
CA ILE A 6 -4.12 -2.44 3.24
C ILE A 6 -3.04 -1.80 2.36
N GLY A 7 -2.92 -2.27 1.11
CA GLY A 7 -1.97 -1.76 0.13
C GLY A 7 -2.62 -0.96 -0.98
N ALA A 8 -1.99 0.15 -1.37
CA ALA A 8 -2.43 1.03 -2.44
C ALA A 8 -1.39 1.15 -3.56
N LEU A 9 -1.74 0.64 -4.75
CA LEU A 9 -0.98 0.84 -5.98
C LEU A 9 -0.82 2.32 -6.36
N GLY A 10 0.30 2.64 -7.01
CA GLY A 10 0.60 3.94 -7.61
C GLY A 10 1.66 4.73 -6.86
N SER A 11 2.41 5.55 -7.60
CA SER A 11 3.52 6.37 -7.09
C SER A 11 3.22 7.10 -5.78
N SER A 12 4.26 7.51 -5.03
CA SER A 12 4.10 8.32 -3.80
C SER A 12 3.23 9.56 -4.01
N ARG A 13 3.32 10.20 -5.19
CA ARG A 13 2.45 11.32 -5.58
C ARG A 13 0.97 10.91 -5.70
N THR A 14 0.69 9.76 -6.28
CA THR A 14 -0.67 9.21 -6.40
C THR A 14 -1.23 8.81 -5.03
N HIS A 15 -0.38 8.25 -4.16
CA HIS A 15 -0.75 7.93 -2.79
C HIS A 15 -1.09 9.18 -1.98
N ALA A 16 -0.27 10.25 -2.05
CA ALA A 16 -0.59 11.52 -1.38
C ALA A 16 -1.95 12.09 -1.81
N LYS A 17 -2.24 12.07 -3.13
CA LYS A 17 -3.56 12.45 -3.66
C LYS A 17 -4.70 11.54 -3.19
N ARG A 18 -4.41 10.27 -2.88
CA ARG A 18 -5.39 9.35 -2.29
C ARG A 18 -5.68 9.75 -0.84
N CYS A 19 -4.65 10.01 -0.04
CA CYS A 19 -4.81 10.46 1.34
C CYS A 19 -5.62 11.76 1.41
N ALA A 20 -5.28 12.77 0.60
CA ALA A 20 -6.03 14.03 0.55
C ALA A 20 -7.53 13.82 0.24
N ARG A 21 -7.86 12.97 -0.74
CA ARG A 21 -9.27 12.65 -1.07
C ARG A 21 -10.00 11.92 0.05
N LEU A 22 -9.30 11.11 0.85
CA LEU A 22 -9.88 10.42 2.00
C LEU A 22 -10.09 11.39 3.17
N GLU A 23 -9.16 12.32 3.39
CA GLU A 23 -9.33 13.41 4.36
C GLU A 23 -10.54 14.28 4.00
N GLU A 24 -10.66 14.69 2.74
CA GLU A 24 -11.81 15.43 2.21
C GLU A 24 -13.14 14.66 2.37
N ALA A 25 -13.09 13.32 2.30
CA ALA A 25 -14.24 12.46 2.50
C ALA A 25 -14.56 12.19 4.00
N GLY A 26 -13.80 12.78 4.92
CA GLY A 26 -14.06 12.71 6.37
C GLY A 26 -13.45 11.50 7.08
N PHE A 27 -12.52 10.77 6.46
CA PHE A 27 -11.79 9.70 7.15
C PHE A 27 -10.75 10.29 8.11
N ASP A 28 -10.60 9.68 9.28
CA ASP A 28 -9.60 10.10 10.26
C ASP A 28 -8.17 9.73 9.83
N ALA A 29 -7.19 10.47 10.34
CA ALA A 29 -5.79 10.28 10.00
C ALA A 29 -5.23 8.90 10.40
N ALA A 30 -5.75 8.28 11.47
CA ALA A 30 -5.28 6.97 11.92
C ALA A 30 -5.73 5.86 10.96
N SER A 31 -6.95 5.96 10.45
CA SER A 31 -7.51 5.10 9.41
C SER A 31 -6.77 5.25 8.09
N ILE A 32 -6.46 6.48 7.67
CA ILE A 32 -5.70 6.74 6.44
C ILE A 32 -4.27 6.22 6.56
N ALA A 33 -3.64 6.36 7.72
CA ALA A 33 -2.28 5.88 7.98
C ALA A 33 -2.14 4.34 7.90
N GLN A 34 -3.24 3.59 7.95
CA GLN A 34 -3.21 2.13 7.72
C GLN A 34 -2.92 1.76 6.25
N ILE A 35 -3.06 2.70 5.31
CA ILE A 35 -2.84 2.44 3.89
C ILE A 35 -1.35 2.55 3.57
N LYS A 36 -0.71 1.43 3.21
CA LYS A 36 0.65 1.43 2.68
C LYS A 36 0.63 1.84 1.20
N GLY A 37 1.37 2.89 0.84
CA GLY A 37 1.48 3.37 -0.54
C GLY A 37 2.82 4.05 -0.82
N PRO A 38 3.46 3.80 -1.97
CA PRO A 38 3.12 2.78 -2.97
C PRO A 38 3.22 1.37 -2.38
N ALA A 39 2.23 0.52 -2.65
CA ALA A 39 2.31 -0.89 -2.32
C ALA A 39 3.20 -1.65 -3.31
N GLY A 40 3.75 -2.77 -2.86
CA GLY A 40 4.66 -3.65 -3.57
C GLY A 40 6.09 -3.55 -3.03
N ALA A 41 6.74 -4.71 -2.85
CA ALA A 41 8.14 -4.77 -2.47
C ALA A 41 9.04 -4.09 -3.52
N ASP A 42 10.06 -3.37 -3.06
CA ASP A 42 11.03 -2.72 -3.94
C ASP A 42 11.95 -3.77 -4.58
N ILE A 43 11.54 -4.25 -5.75
CA ILE A 43 12.27 -5.22 -6.58
C ILE A 43 12.66 -4.63 -7.94
N GLY A 44 12.49 -3.32 -8.14
CA GLY A 44 12.71 -2.67 -9.45
C GLY A 44 11.69 -3.06 -10.53
N ALA A 45 10.46 -3.40 -10.14
CA ALA A 45 9.41 -3.87 -11.05
C ALA A 45 9.02 -2.83 -12.13
N GLN A 46 8.94 -3.28 -13.38
CA GLN A 46 8.56 -2.45 -14.54
C GLN A 46 7.39 -3.05 -15.33
N THR A 47 7.31 -4.37 -15.41
CA THR A 47 6.24 -5.08 -16.10
C THR A 47 5.06 -5.37 -15.18
N ALA A 48 3.88 -5.64 -15.75
CA ALA A 48 2.71 -6.02 -14.97
C ALA A 48 2.95 -7.30 -14.12
N ALA A 49 3.72 -8.26 -14.65
CA ALA A 49 4.06 -9.48 -13.94
C ALA A 49 4.99 -9.21 -12.75
N GLU A 50 5.99 -8.35 -12.92
CA GLU A 50 6.88 -7.94 -11.82
C GLU A 50 6.13 -7.13 -10.76
N ILE A 51 5.20 -6.26 -11.15
CA ILE A 51 4.34 -5.51 -10.22
C ILE A 51 3.44 -6.47 -9.44
N ALA A 52 2.87 -7.49 -10.09
CA ALA A 52 2.08 -8.51 -9.40
C ALA A 52 2.95 -9.29 -8.39
N LEU A 53 4.17 -9.65 -8.78
CA LEU A 53 5.12 -10.34 -7.89
C LEU A 53 5.49 -9.48 -6.67
N SER A 54 5.76 -8.19 -6.87
CA SER A 54 6.08 -7.28 -5.77
C SER A 54 4.95 -7.15 -4.76
N MET A 55 3.69 -7.14 -5.21
CA MET A 55 2.51 -7.14 -4.36
C MET A 55 2.39 -8.41 -3.54
N ILE A 56 2.53 -9.57 -4.20
CA ILE A 56 2.44 -10.87 -3.52
C ILE A 56 3.53 -10.97 -2.45
N ALA A 57 4.76 -10.54 -2.78
CA ALA A 57 5.87 -10.53 -1.83
C ALA A 57 5.56 -9.64 -0.60
N GLU A 58 5.00 -8.45 -0.79
CA GLU A 58 4.64 -7.56 0.30
C GLU A 58 3.52 -8.12 1.19
N VAL A 59 2.48 -8.70 0.59
CA VAL A 59 1.37 -9.34 1.34
C VAL A 59 1.88 -10.52 2.19
N VAL A 60 2.77 -11.34 1.65
CA VAL A 60 3.39 -12.45 2.39
C VAL A 60 4.27 -11.90 3.52
N ALA A 61 5.07 -10.86 3.27
CA ALA A 61 5.87 -10.22 4.31
C ALA A 61 5.00 -9.63 5.43
N ALA A 62 3.87 -9.00 5.10
CA ALA A 62 2.88 -8.50 6.07
C ALA A 62 2.34 -9.62 6.96
N LYS A 63 1.90 -10.72 6.33
CA LYS A 63 1.39 -11.90 7.03
C LYS A 63 2.39 -12.48 8.03
N HIS A 64 3.69 -12.40 7.75
CA HIS A 64 4.75 -12.93 8.59
C HIS A 64 5.43 -11.88 9.49
N GLY A 65 4.93 -10.64 9.54
CA GLY A 65 5.51 -9.58 10.36
C GLY A 65 6.93 -9.16 9.91
N LYS A 66 7.20 -9.23 8.60
CA LYS A 66 8.49 -8.92 7.97
C LYS A 66 8.45 -7.66 7.09
N LEU A 67 7.39 -6.85 7.19
CA LEU A 67 7.39 -5.53 6.58
C LEU A 67 8.44 -4.66 7.29
N LYS A 68 9.35 -4.09 6.50
CA LYS A 68 10.30 -3.07 6.95
C LYS A 68 9.66 -1.69 6.93
#